data_AF-A0A2G5EXP8-F1
#
_entry.id   AF-A0A2G5EXP8-F1
#
_cell.length_a   1.000
_cell.length_b   1.000
_cell.length_c   1.000
_cell.angle_alpha   90.00
_cell.angle_beta   90.00
_cell.angle_gamma   90.00
#
_symmetry.space_group_name_H-M   'P 1'
#
loop_
_entity.id
_entity.type
_entity.pdbx_description
1 polymer ?
#
loop_
_entity_poly.entity_id
_entity_poly.type
_entity_poly.pdbx_seq_one_letter_code
_entity_poly.pdbx_strand_id
1 'polypeptide(L)'
;MLLRNLQPRDGLCNGTRLMVVQFATRVIETKILNGSHAGNYVFIPRITLQPSVSETPFQMSQGQSVKYVGIDLRNHVFSHDQLYVALSRCTSSNRISVLLGNEDDDKTTNVVYPEVLL
;
A
#
# COMPACT_ATOMS: atom_id res chain seq x y z
N MET A 1 -7.34 7.53 7.88
CA MET A 1 -8.11 7.29 6.64
C MET A 1 -8.14 5.79 6.41
N LEU A 2 -9.26 5.23 5.97
CA LEU A 2 -9.35 3.82 5.59
C LEU A 2 -8.61 3.56 4.27
N LEU A 3 -7.88 2.45 4.22
CA LEU A 3 -7.09 2.02 3.06
C LEU A 3 -7.72 0.83 2.32
N ARG A 4 -8.85 0.32 2.80
CA ARG A 4 -9.59 -0.78 2.19
C ARG A 4 -11.08 -0.67 2.51
N ASN A 5 -11.88 -1.34 1.71
CA ASN A 5 -13.30 -1.47 1.97
C ASN A 5 -13.52 -2.46 3.12
N LEU A 6 -14.10 -1.98 4.22
CA LEU A 6 -14.55 -2.80 5.34
C LEU A 6 -16.04 -3.06 5.23
N GLN A 7 -16.82 -1.99 5.08
CA GLN A 7 -18.27 -2.04 4.95
C GLN A 7 -18.75 -0.82 4.16
N PRO A 8 -18.77 -0.88 2.83
CA PRO A 8 -19.15 0.26 1.98
C PRO A 8 -20.56 0.78 2.26
N ARG A 9 -21.49 -0.11 2.64
CA ARG A 9 -22.88 0.25 2.97
C ARG A 9 -22.98 1.23 4.14
N ASP A 10 -22.03 1.21 5.05
CA ASP A 10 -22.01 2.03 6.26
C ASP A 10 -21.00 3.19 6.15
N GLY A 11 -20.50 3.46 4.94
CA GLY A 11 -19.49 4.50 4.69
C GLY A 11 -18.05 4.11 5.09
N LEU A 12 -17.79 2.84 5.43
CA LEU A 12 -16.45 2.32 5.73
C LEU A 12 -15.76 1.81 4.46
N CYS A 13 -15.53 2.71 3.50
CA CYS A 13 -14.86 2.45 2.23
C CYS A 13 -13.45 3.02 2.18
N ASN A 14 -12.70 2.65 1.15
CA ASN A 14 -11.37 3.21 0.90
C ASN A 14 -11.46 4.74 0.71
N GLY A 15 -10.61 5.50 1.39
CA GLY A 15 -10.63 6.96 1.37
C GLY A 15 -11.52 7.62 2.44
N THR A 16 -12.31 6.86 3.21
CA THR A 16 -13.07 7.42 4.35
C THR A 16 -12.11 7.99 5.39
N ARG A 17 -12.27 9.27 5.70
CA ARG A 17 -11.53 9.97 6.75
C ARG A 17 -12.26 9.73 8.06
N LEU A 18 -11.51 9.22 9.04
CA LEU A 18 -12.01 8.86 10.35
C LEU A 18 -11.20 9.60 11.41
N MET A 19 -11.87 10.08 12.44
CA MET A 19 -11.24 10.55 13.68
C MET A 19 -11.35 9.43 14.72
N VAL A 20 -10.24 9.02 15.30
CA VAL A 20 -10.29 8.07 16.42
C VAL A 20 -10.81 8.79 17.65
N VAL A 21 -11.83 8.20 18.28
CA VAL A 21 -12.43 8.69 19.51
C VAL A 21 -11.81 7.95 20.69
N GLN A 22 -11.80 6.61 20.63
CA GLN A 22 -11.28 5.76 21.70
C GLN A 22 -10.73 4.44 21.15
N PHE A 23 -9.70 3.91 21.82
CA PHE A 23 -9.23 2.54 21.63
C PHE A 23 -9.80 1.64 22.73
N ALA A 24 -10.61 0.64 22.35
CA ALA A 24 -11.06 -0.42 23.25
C ALA A 24 -10.24 -1.70 23.03
N THR A 25 -10.46 -2.72 23.88
CA THR A 25 -9.68 -3.96 23.84
C THR A 25 -9.70 -4.65 22.47
N ARG A 26 -10.87 -4.70 21.82
CA ARG A 26 -11.09 -5.41 20.56
C ARG A 26 -11.54 -4.52 19.39
N VAL A 27 -11.89 -3.28 19.65
CA VAL A 27 -12.43 -2.34 18.65
C VAL A 27 -11.81 -0.96 18.80
N ILE A 28 -11.81 -0.20 17.72
CA ILE A 28 -11.45 1.21 17.68
C ILE A 28 -12.74 1.96 17.39
N GLU A 29 -13.14 2.83 18.31
CA GLU A 29 -14.26 3.73 18.10
C GLU A 29 -13.78 4.93 17.28
N THR A 30 -14.47 5.19 16.18
CA THR A 30 -14.12 6.26 15.27
C THR A 30 -15.35 7.04 14.82
N LYS A 31 -15.15 8.31 14.49
CA LYS A 31 -16.17 9.18 13.89
C LYS A 31 -15.83 9.45 12.44
N ILE A 32 -16.81 9.32 11.55
CA ILE A 32 -16.65 9.62 10.12
C ILE A 32 -16.59 11.14 9.91
N LEU A 33 -15.59 11.59 9.16
CA LEU A 33 -15.34 13.01 8.89
C LEU A 33 -15.79 13.47 7.49
N ASN A 34 -16.04 12.55 6.56
CA ASN A 34 -16.37 12.87 5.17
C ASN A 34 -17.43 11.94 4.56
N GLY A 35 -17.98 12.36 3.43
CA GLY A 35 -18.96 11.58 2.67
C GLY A 35 -20.38 11.65 3.25
N SER A 36 -21.26 10.81 2.71
CA SER A 36 -22.68 10.75 3.07
C SER A 36 -22.95 10.31 4.51
N HIS A 37 -21.97 9.71 5.17
CA HIS A 37 -22.07 9.18 6.55
C HIS A 37 -21.29 10.04 7.55
N ALA A 38 -20.89 11.26 7.18
CA ALA A 38 -20.15 12.17 8.05
C ALA A 38 -20.91 12.47 9.34
N GLY A 39 -20.21 12.44 10.47
CA GLY A 39 -20.79 12.62 11.80
C GLY A 39 -21.12 11.32 12.52
N ASN A 40 -21.29 10.21 11.81
CA ASN A 40 -21.64 8.92 12.40
C ASN A 40 -20.47 8.29 13.17
N TYR A 41 -20.79 7.60 14.26
CA TYR A 41 -19.86 6.79 15.04
C TYR A 41 -19.87 5.36 14.53
N VAL A 42 -18.68 4.80 14.36
CA VAL A 42 -18.45 3.47 13.79
C VAL A 42 -17.32 2.76 14.54
N PHE A 43 -17.53 1.47 14.80
CA PHE A 43 -16.57 0.62 15.50
C PHE A 43 -15.82 -0.26 14.51
N ILE A 44 -14.50 -0.15 14.51
CA ILE A 44 -13.64 -0.94 13.64
C ILE A 44 -12.96 -2.02 14.49
N PRO A 45 -13.16 -3.31 14.19
CA PRO A 45 -12.40 -4.38 14.84
C PRO A 45 -10.90 -4.12 14.71
N ARG A 46 -10.14 -4.31 15.79
CA ARG A 46 -8.68 -4.24 15.74
C ARG A 46 -8.18 -5.38 14.85
N ILE A 47 -7.94 -5.09 13.58
CA ILE A 47 -7.33 -6.02 12.64
C ILE A 47 -5.83 -5.97 12.88
N THR A 48 -5.31 -6.96 13.59
CA THR A 48 -3.87 -7.19 13.64
C THR A 48 -3.45 -7.70 12.27
N LEU A 49 -2.72 -6.88 11.52
CA LEU A 49 -2.00 -7.35 10.34
C LEU A 49 -0.84 -8.21 10.86
N GLN A 50 -1.10 -9.48 11.15
CA GLN A 50 -0.01 -10.44 11.29
C GLN A 50 0.45 -10.77 9.87
N PRO A 51 1.69 -10.43 9.49
CA PRO A 51 2.24 -10.94 8.24
C PRO A 51 2.35 -12.45 8.38
N SER A 52 1.48 -13.18 7.67
CA SER A 52 1.68 -14.61 7.48
C SER A 52 2.92 -14.75 6.63
N VAL A 53 3.95 -15.35 7.23
CA VAL A 53 5.20 -15.72 6.56
C VAL A 53 4.84 -16.73 5.47
N SER A 54 4.55 -16.25 4.28
CA SER A 54 4.26 -17.06 3.09
C SER A 54 5.27 -16.70 2.02
N GLU A 55 5.70 -17.72 1.28
CA GLU A 55 6.84 -17.89 0.37
C GLU A 55 6.97 -16.89 -0.81
N THR A 56 6.80 -15.59 -0.58
CA THR A 56 7.13 -14.56 -1.56
C THR A 56 8.04 -13.51 -0.91
N PRO A 57 9.12 -13.05 -1.58
CA PRO A 57 10.08 -12.12 -0.98
C PRO A 57 9.51 -10.70 -0.75
N PHE A 58 8.23 -10.45 -1.06
CA PHE A 58 7.59 -9.16 -0.87
C PHE A 58 6.08 -9.30 -0.57
N GLN A 59 5.68 -8.94 0.65
CA GLN A 59 4.29 -8.55 0.93
C GLN A 59 4.19 -7.03 0.93
N MET A 60 4.07 -6.44 -0.26
CA MET A 60 3.82 -5.00 -0.39
C MET A 60 2.33 -4.75 -0.20
N SER A 61 1.93 -4.21 0.95
CA SER A 61 0.58 -3.69 1.10
C SER A 61 0.47 -2.34 0.37
N GLN A 62 -0.43 -2.26 -0.61
CA GLN A 62 -0.70 -1.05 -1.36
C GLN A 62 -1.14 0.07 -0.40
N GLY A 63 -0.30 1.10 -0.23
CA GLY A 63 -0.60 2.26 0.63
C GLY A 63 0.31 2.47 1.85
N GLN A 64 1.32 1.62 2.06
CA GLN A 64 2.37 1.90 3.05
C GLN A 64 3.57 2.62 2.41
N SER A 65 3.98 3.75 3.00
CA SER A 65 5.24 4.43 2.66
C SER A 65 6.38 3.82 3.47
N VAL A 66 7.44 3.39 2.79
CA VAL A 66 8.61 2.76 3.42
C VAL A 66 9.77 3.75 3.45
N LYS A 67 10.55 3.73 4.54
CA LYS A 67 11.66 4.67 4.72
C LYS A 67 12.82 4.41 3.77
N TYR A 68 13.05 3.15 3.39
CA TYR A 68 14.10 2.72 2.46
C TYR A 68 13.49 1.72 1.48
N VAL A 69 13.87 1.80 0.22
CA VAL A 69 13.43 0.89 -0.85
C VAL A 69 14.67 0.34 -1.54
N GLY A 70 14.84 -0.99 -1.50
CA GLY A 70 15.77 -1.70 -2.36
C GLY A 70 15.00 -2.32 -3.52
N ILE A 71 15.39 -2.02 -4.76
CA ILE A 71 14.80 -2.63 -5.96
C ILE A 71 15.89 -3.45 -6.64
N ASP A 72 15.71 -4.76 -6.68
CA ASP A 72 16.62 -5.67 -7.40
C ASP A 72 16.07 -5.91 -8.81
N LEU A 73 16.76 -5.35 -9.81
CA LEU A 73 16.43 -5.42 -11.24
C LEU A 73 17.38 -6.34 -12.02
N ARG A 74 18.12 -7.23 -11.34
CA ARG A 74 19.01 -8.19 -12.02
C ARG A 74 18.24 -9.18 -12.92
N ASN A 75 16.97 -9.42 -12.61
CA ASN A 75 16.05 -10.18 -13.44
C ASN A 75 14.90 -9.27 -13.90
N HIS A 76 14.55 -9.28 -15.18
CA HIS A 76 13.42 -8.53 -15.73
C HIS A 76 12.09 -9.22 -15.35
N VAL A 77 11.48 -8.85 -14.22
CA VAL A 77 10.25 -9.52 -13.72
C VAL A 77 9.08 -8.60 -13.44
N PHE A 78 9.17 -7.32 -13.79
CA PHE A 78 8.10 -6.38 -13.45
C PHE A 78 6.99 -6.40 -14.50
N SER A 79 5.75 -6.65 -14.05
CA SER A 79 4.55 -6.34 -14.82
C SER A 79 4.31 -4.83 -14.85
N HIS A 80 3.43 -4.36 -15.75
CA HIS A 80 2.99 -2.96 -15.79
C HIS A 80 2.65 -2.49 -14.36
N ASP A 81 3.15 -1.31 -13.98
CA ASP A 81 2.95 -0.63 -12.69
C ASP A 81 3.72 -1.12 -11.47
N GLN A 82 4.35 -2.30 -11.45
CA GLN A 82 5.05 -2.73 -10.23
C GLN A 82 6.27 -1.88 -9.91
N LEU A 83 7.07 -1.51 -10.92
CA LEU A 83 8.21 -0.62 -10.76
C LEU A 83 7.78 0.78 -10.31
N TYR A 84 6.70 1.29 -10.92
CA TYR A 84 6.12 2.58 -10.56
C TYR A 84 5.57 2.59 -9.12
N VAL A 85 4.89 1.52 -8.72
CA VAL A 85 4.40 1.34 -7.35
C VAL A 85 5.58 1.30 -6.39
N ALA A 86 6.63 0.52 -6.65
CA ALA A 86 7.81 0.41 -5.80
C ALA A 86 8.52 1.76 -5.60
N LEU A 87 8.76 2.51 -6.68
CA LEU A 87 9.38 3.84 -6.62
C LEU A 87 8.51 4.87 -5.90
N SER A 88 7.19 4.85 -6.15
CA SER A 88 6.24 5.79 -5.51
C SER A 88 6.03 5.53 -4.01
N ARG A 89 6.55 4.42 -3.45
CA ARG A 89 6.46 4.13 -2.01
C ARG A 89 7.52 4.82 -1.17
N CYS A 90 8.60 5.34 -1.76
CA CYS A 90 9.60 6.11 -1.02
C CYS A 90 9.33 7.61 -1.13
N THR A 91 9.43 8.33 -0.01
CA THR A 91 9.23 9.78 0.02
C THR A 91 10.45 10.57 -0.45
N SER A 92 11.62 9.93 -0.58
CA SER A 92 12.88 10.59 -0.93
C SER A 92 13.74 9.68 -1.81
N SER A 93 14.18 10.19 -2.96
CA SER A 93 14.99 9.45 -3.93
C SER A 93 16.31 8.94 -3.34
N ASN A 94 16.91 9.68 -2.40
CA ASN A 94 18.16 9.31 -1.72
C ASN A 94 18.05 8.02 -0.88
N ARG A 95 16.84 7.50 -0.69
CA ARG A 95 16.58 6.27 0.08
C ARG A 95 16.09 5.13 -0.80
N ILE A 96 16.20 5.30 -2.11
CA ILE A 96 15.94 4.27 -3.11
C ILE A 96 17.30 3.77 -3.60
N SER A 97 17.53 2.47 -3.47
CA SER A 97 18.70 1.80 -4.04
C SER A 97 18.20 0.80 -5.08
N VAL A 98 18.68 0.95 -6.31
CA VAL A 98 18.33 0.07 -7.42
C VAL A 98 19.58 -0.73 -7.78
N LEU A 99 19.47 -2.05 -7.77
CA LEU A 99 20.52 -2.96 -8.19
C LEU A 99 20.22 -3.42 -9.62
N LEU A 100 21.12 -3.11 -10.55
CA LEU A 100 21.01 -3.51 -11.96
C LEU A 100 21.85 -4.77 -12.23
N GLY A 101 21.57 -5.44 -13.35
CA GLY A 101 22.23 -6.69 -13.75
C GLY A 101 23.74 -6.54 -14.03
N ASN A 102 24.14 -5.40 -14.58
CA ASN A 102 25.54 -5.07 -14.89
C ASN A 102 25.93 -3.77 -14.19
N GLU A 103 27.20 -3.64 -13.83
CA GLU A 103 27.74 -2.45 -13.15
C GLU A 103 27.77 -1.20 -14.07
N ASP A 104 27.76 -1.40 -15.39
CA ASP A 104 27.79 -0.33 -16.40
C ASP A 104 26.40 0.11 -16.89
N ASP A 105 25.32 -0.58 -16.48
CA ASP A 105 23.97 -0.21 -16.89
C ASP A 105 23.44 0.94 -16.02
N ASP A 106 23.04 2.04 -16.65
CA ASP A 106 22.33 3.16 -16.03
C ASP A 106 20.81 3.12 -16.29
N LYS A 107 20.36 2.09 -17.02
CA LYS A 107 19.00 1.96 -17.54
C LYS A 107 18.51 0.52 -17.50
N THR A 108 17.20 0.35 -17.41
CA THR A 108 16.54 -0.95 -17.48
C THR A 108 15.39 -0.90 -18.48
N THR A 109 15.10 -2.00 -19.15
CA THR A 109 13.96 -2.12 -20.06
C THR A 109 12.68 -2.29 -19.26
N ASN A 110 11.75 -1.35 -19.38
CA ASN A 110 10.41 -1.50 -18.82
C ASN A 110 9.59 -2.42 -19.72
N VAL A 111 9.33 -3.64 -19.27
CA VAL A 111 8.51 -4.61 -20.01
C VAL A 111 7.05 -4.40 -19.63
N VAL A 112 6.27 -3.88 -20.57
CA VAL A 112 4.83 -3.66 -20.40
C VAL A 112 4.08 -4.82 -21.07
N TYR A 113 3.37 -5.61 -20.28
CA TYR A 113 2.45 -6.64 -20.76
C TYR A 113 1.08 -5.99 -21.04
N PRO A 114 0.66 -5.85 -22.31
CA PRO A 114 -0.61 -5.24 -22.67
C PRO A 114 -1.82 -6.03 -22.15
N GLU A 115 -1.66 -7.30 -21.78
CA GLU A 115 -2.70 -8.14 -21.21
C GLU A 115 -3.15 -7.71 -19.80
N VAL A 116 -2.35 -6.88 -19.11
CA VAL A 116 -2.60 -6.39 -17.75
C VAL A 116 -3.29 -5.02 -17.73
N LEU A 117 -3.48 -4.39 -18.90
CA LEU A 117 -4.09 -3.06 -19.06
C LEU A 117 -5.63 -3.06 -19.17
N LEU A 118 -6.29 -4.17 -18.85
CA LEU A 118 -7.75 -4.31 -18.86
C LEU A 118 -8.40 -3.95 -17.53
#